data_AF-A0A7V9QS87-F1
#
_entry.id   AF-A0A7V9QS87-F1
#
_cell.length_a   1.000
_cell.length_b   1.000
_cell.length_c   1.000
_cell.angle_alpha   90.00
_cell.angle_beta   90.00
_cell.angle_gamma   90.00
#
_symmetry.space_group_name_H-M   'P 1'
#
loop_
_entity.id
_entity.type
_entity.pdbx_description
1 polymer ?
#
loop_
_entity_poly.entity_id
_entity_poly.type
_entity_poly.pdbx_seq_one_letter_code
_entity_poly.pdbx_strand_id
1 'polypeptide(L)'
;MNPEQLFEWRDVIREFAGFLASFLATGAVGFRFFVERGRGAATHSSASDEVRVYSDSLRKAALLGLAGAVVSALVLYQRLPQSAARAHTDVAGLLRTNMMTASQVALLIIGLIGLAIASRGIRSGWFLALIAFVGSPVRGVFTGNLTRIVNPSHQMFAGLWIGTLLILLVAGIGSVLGDDAVRSKRGTIAADMFNSFSPFALFASAGVAVFGVITAWRHLKALSNLWTTPYGFALIAKLCLVAVVVALGAWNWRRQRPKLGSEDSLHGINRSARAELVAAALVLVATGILVSIPAPRAPGARPQGDAAPASNAAVQPAPGP
;
A
#
# COMPACT_ATOMS: atom_id res chain seq x y z
N MET A 1 31.79 2.68 -22.47
CA MET A 1 30.56 3.29 -21.93
C MET A 1 29.75 2.18 -21.28
N ASN A 2 29.67 2.16 -19.95
CA ASN A 2 28.71 1.31 -19.27
C ASN A 2 27.31 1.75 -19.71
N PRO A 3 26.38 0.86 -20.07
CA PRO A 3 24.99 1.26 -20.26
C PRO A 3 24.56 1.97 -18.98
N GLU A 4 24.17 3.24 -19.07
CA GLU A 4 23.74 4.02 -17.91
C GLU A 4 22.69 3.19 -17.16
N GLN A 5 23.04 2.78 -15.94
CA GLN A 5 22.19 1.92 -15.14
C GLN A 5 20.98 2.76 -14.72
N LEU A 6 19.88 2.63 -15.46
CA LEU A 6 18.68 3.47 -15.29
C LEU A 6 18.03 3.35 -13.90
N PHE A 7 18.32 2.27 -13.18
CA PHE A 7 17.88 2.05 -11.79
C PHE A 7 18.82 1.08 -11.08
N GLU A 8 18.83 1.12 -9.74
CA GLU A 8 19.55 0.15 -8.90
C GLU A 8 18.57 -0.84 -8.25
N TRP A 9 18.88 -2.14 -8.31
CA TRP A 9 18.05 -3.19 -7.69
C TRP A 9 17.84 -3.00 -6.19
N ARG A 10 18.81 -2.41 -5.49
CA ARG A 10 18.70 -2.09 -4.07
C ARG A 10 17.53 -1.15 -3.79
N ASP A 11 17.31 -0.17 -4.66
CA ASP A 11 16.22 0.80 -4.49
C ASP A 11 14.87 0.16 -4.83
N VAL A 12 14.82 -0.67 -5.87
CA VAL A 12 13.62 -1.48 -6.20
C VAL A 12 13.21 -2.38 -5.04
N ILE A 13 14.16 -3.09 -4.42
CA ILE A 13 13.91 -3.96 -3.26
C ILE A 13 13.42 -3.14 -2.06
N ARG A 14 14.02 -1.98 -1.81
CA ARG A 14 13.62 -1.08 -0.72
C ARG A 14 12.19 -0.57 -0.92
N GLU A 15 11.84 -0.15 -2.14
CA GLU A 15 10.49 0.31 -2.46
C GLU A 15 9.47 -0.84 -2.39
N PHE A 16 9.82 -2.03 -2.90
CA PHE A 16 8.99 -3.22 -2.75
C PHE A 16 8.71 -3.56 -1.27
N ALA A 17 9.75 -3.57 -0.43
CA ALA A 17 9.59 -3.81 1.01
C ALA A 17 8.70 -2.74 1.66
N GLY A 18 8.84 -1.48 1.26
CA GLY A 18 7.98 -0.38 1.71
C GLY A 18 6.51 -0.56 1.31
N PHE A 19 6.25 -0.98 0.07
CA PHE A 19 4.91 -1.28 -0.41
C PHE A 19 4.30 -2.48 0.33
N LEU A 20 5.04 -3.57 0.47
CA LEU A 20 4.57 -4.76 1.18
C LEU A 20 4.25 -4.44 2.66
N ALA A 21 5.12 -3.69 3.33
CA ALA A 21 4.93 -3.26 4.71
C ALA A 21 3.65 -2.44 4.89
N SER A 22 3.39 -1.47 4.01
CA SER A 22 2.16 -0.67 4.10
C SER A 22 0.92 -1.46 3.69
N PHE A 23 1.03 -2.42 2.78
CA PHE A 23 -0.06 -3.30 2.36
C PHE A 23 -0.45 -4.27 3.47
N LEU A 24 0.50 -4.79 4.26
CA LEU A 24 0.20 -5.61 5.43
C LEU A 24 -0.61 -4.80 6.47
N ALA A 25 -0.19 -3.58 6.77
CA ALA A 25 -0.86 -2.73 7.76
C ALA A 25 -2.27 -2.30 7.30
N THR A 26 -2.40 -1.78 6.08
CA THR A 26 -3.70 -1.38 5.51
C THR A 26 -4.61 -2.58 5.24
N GLY A 27 -4.05 -3.70 4.78
CA GLY A 27 -4.77 -4.94 4.54
C GLY A 27 -5.35 -5.56 5.81
N ALA A 28 -4.64 -5.47 6.94
CA ALA A 28 -5.16 -5.92 8.23
C ALA A 28 -6.39 -5.12 8.65
N VAL A 29 -6.37 -3.80 8.46
CA VAL A 29 -7.53 -2.92 8.68
C VAL A 29 -8.68 -3.28 7.74
N GLY A 30 -8.40 -3.47 6.45
CA GLY A 30 -9.42 -3.85 5.47
C GLY A 30 -10.08 -5.19 5.82
N PHE A 31 -9.30 -6.19 6.22
CA PHE A 31 -9.81 -7.49 6.66
C PHE A 31 -10.74 -7.35 7.87
N ARG A 32 -10.33 -6.60 8.90
CA ARG A 32 -11.13 -6.38 10.11
C ARG A 32 -12.49 -5.76 9.83
N PHE A 33 -12.53 -4.70 9.02
CA PHE A 33 -13.75 -3.90 8.86
C PHE A 33 -14.65 -4.36 7.72
N PHE A 34 -14.10 -4.99 6.68
CA PHE A 34 -14.88 -5.35 5.49
C PHE A 34 -15.11 -6.85 5.34
N VAL A 35 -14.21 -7.71 5.84
CA VAL A 35 -14.33 -9.17 5.74
C VAL A 35 -14.99 -9.74 6.99
N GLU A 36 -14.45 -9.46 8.17
CA GLU A 36 -14.93 -10.10 9.42
C GLU A 36 -16.23 -9.49 9.96
N ARG A 37 -16.47 -8.17 9.77
CA ARG A 37 -17.72 -7.43 10.10
C ARG A 37 -18.39 -7.79 11.45
N GLY A 38 -17.66 -8.25 12.47
CA GLY A 38 -18.21 -8.59 13.79
C GLY A 38 -18.87 -9.98 13.89
N ARG A 39 -18.56 -10.90 12.97
CA ARG A 39 -19.05 -12.29 12.98
C ARG A 39 -18.47 -13.14 14.12
N GLY A 40 -17.40 -12.69 14.76
CA GLY A 40 -16.82 -13.30 15.97
C GLY A 40 -17.65 -13.14 17.26
N ALA A 41 -18.94 -12.80 17.19
CA ALA A 41 -19.79 -12.51 18.36
C ALA A 41 -20.97 -13.49 18.55
N ALA A 42 -21.06 -14.60 17.80
CA ALA A 42 -22.23 -15.49 17.84
C ALA A 42 -22.17 -16.54 18.98
N THR A 43 -23.25 -16.65 19.76
CA THR A 43 -23.36 -17.34 21.07
C THR A 43 -24.09 -18.70 21.04
N HIS A 44 -23.72 -19.63 20.15
CA HIS A 44 -24.20 -21.03 20.20
C HIS A 44 -23.02 -22.01 20.02
N SER A 45 -23.13 -23.27 20.48
CA SER A 45 -22.00 -24.22 20.53
C SER A 45 -21.35 -24.53 19.15
N SER A 46 -22.10 -24.46 18.05
CA SER A 46 -21.54 -24.55 16.70
C SER A 46 -20.96 -23.22 16.21
N ALA A 47 -21.36 -22.12 16.84
CA ALA A 47 -20.80 -20.79 16.66
C ALA A 47 -19.53 -20.59 17.50
N SER A 48 -19.29 -21.35 18.59
CA SER A 48 -18.06 -21.18 19.39
C SER A 48 -16.80 -21.57 18.63
N ASP A 49 -16.85 -22.60 17.79
CA ASP A 49 -15.72 -22.98 16.93
C ASP A 49 -15.50 -21.96 15.80
N GLU A 50 -16.57 -21.48 15.16
CA GLU A 50 -16.48 -20.43 14.14
C GLU A 50 -15.95 -19.12 14.73
N VAL A 51 -16.44 -18.73 15.92
CA VAL A 51 -15.95 -17.56 16.68
C VAL A 51 -14.46 -17.70 16.99
N ARG A 52 -14.01 -18.90 17.38
CA ARG A 52 -12.58 -19.17 17.61
C ARG A 52 -11.78 -18.93 16.34
N VAL A 53 -12.23 -19.46 15.19
CA VAL A 53 -11.56 -19.26 13.89
C VAL A 53 -11.50 -17.78 13.49
N TYR A 54 -12.59 -17.03 13.65
CA TYR A 54 -12.59 -15.59 13.38
C TYR A 54 -11.67 -14.82 14.33
N SER A 55 -11.65 -15.16 15.61
CA SER A 55 -10.78 -14.52 16.61
C SER A 55 -9.29 -14.77 16.32
N ASP A 56 -8.93 -15.99 15.95
CA ASP A 56 -7.56 -16.36 15.56
C ASP A 56 -7.15 -15.66 14.26
N SER A 57 -8.06 -15.61 13.28
CA SER A 57 -7.87 -14.85 12.03
C SER A 57 -7.60 -13.38 12.31
N LEU A 58 -8.36 -12.74 13.21
CA LEU A 58 -8.16 -11.34 13.59
C LEU A 58 -6.82 -11.14 14.32
N ARG A 59 -6.43 -12.06 15.21
CA ARG A 59 -5.14 -11.98 15.89
C ARG A 59 -3.98 -12.08 14.90
N LYS A 60 -4.01 -13.04 13.98
CA LYS A 60 -3.01 -13.19 12.91
C LYS A 60 -2.97 -11.98 11.99
N ALA A 61 -4.14 -11.44 11.61
CA ALA A 61 -4.24 -10.21 10.82
C ALA A 61 -3.58 -9.02 11.54
N ALA A 62 -3.83 -8.85 12.85
CA ALA A 62 -3.21 -7.79 13.64
C ALA A 62 -1.68 -7.97 13.75
N LEU A 63 -1.19 -9.20 13.93
CA LEU A 63 0.24 -9.49 13.98
C LEU A 63 0.94 -9.22 12.64
N LEU A 64 0.35 -9.65 11.52
CA LEU A 64 0.86 -9.35 10.17
C LEU A 64 0.87 -7.85 9.89
N GLY A 65 -0.22 -7.15 10.25
CA GLY A 65 -0.29 -5.70 10.16
C GLY A 65 0.77 -5.02 11.02
N LEU A 66 0.99 -5.51 12.25
CA LEU A 66 1.99 -4.98 13.18
C LEU A 66 3.40 -5.16 12.63
N ALA A 67 3.71 -6.33 12.05
CA ALA A 67 4.98 -6.55 11.37
C ALA A 67 5.19 -5.54 10.23
N GLY A 68 4.18 -5.31 9.39
CA GLY A 68 4.21 -4.27 8.36
C GLY A 68 4.41 -2.85 8.91
N ALA A 69 3.74 -2.51 10.02
CA ALA A 69 3.91 -1.23 10.69
C ALA A 69 5.32 -1.05 11.28
N VAL A 70 5.91 -2.10 11.86
CA VAL A 70 7.29 -2.09 12.37
C VAL A 70 8.29 -1.87 11.23
N VAL A 71 8.16 -2.60 10.11
CA VAL A 71 9.01 -2.37 8.94
C VAL A 71 8.84 -0.94 8.42
N SER A 72 7.62 -0.42 8.36
CA SER A 72 7.36 0.97 7.97
C SER A 72 8.04 1.98 8.91
N ALA A 73 8.09 1.69 10.22
CA ALA A 73 8.76 2.53 11.21
C ALA A 73 10.28 2.49 11.04
N LEU A 74 10.85 1.32 10.77
CA LEU A 74 12.28 1.17 10.48
C LEU A 74 12.68 1.94 9.21
N VAL A 75 11.88 1.83 8.14
CA VAL A 75 12.12 2.59 6.90
C VAL A 75 12.03 4.09 7.15
N LEU A 76 11.04 4.56 7.92
CA LEU A 76 10.92 5.97 8.27
C LEU A 76 12.11 6.45 9.11
N TYR A 77 12.49 5.69 10.13
CA TYR A 77 13.64 5.96 10.99
C TYR A 77 14.92 6.16 10.18
N GLN A 78 15.19 5.28 9.21
CA GLN A 78 16.35 5.40 8.32
C GLN A 78 16.29 6.64 7.41
N ARG A 79 15.10 7.12 7.04
CA ARG A 79 14.89 8.30 6.16
C ARG A 79 14.91 9.64 6.91
N LEU A 80 14.72 9.65 8.23
CA LEU A 80 14.62 10.88 9.03
C LEU A 80 15.92 11.70 9.05
N PRO A 81 17.12 11.14 9.31
CA PRO A 81 18.37 11.92 9.35
C PRO A 81 18.67 12.60 8.01
N GLN A 82 18.50 11.90 6.90
CA GLN A 82 18.69 12.45 5.56
C GLN A 82 17.69 13.57 5.26
N SER A 83 16.45 13.43 5.74
CA SER A 83 15.42 14.46 5.57
C SER A 83 15.69 15.70 6.42
N ALA A 84 16.24 15.52 7.62
CA ALA A 84 16.65 16.61 8.50
C ALA A 84 17.85 17.37 7.92
N ALA A 85 18.86 16.65 7.43
CA ALA A 85 20.02 17.23 6.75
C ALA A 85 19.61 18.08 5.52
N ARG A 86 18.68 17.60 4.70
CA ARG A 86 18.12 18.37 3.55
C ARG A 86 17.37 19.63 3.97
N ALA A 87 16.82 19.64 5.18
CA ALA A 87 16.14 20.79 5.76
C ALA A 87 17.08 21.66 6.62
N HIS A 88 18.39 21.41 6.59
CA HIS A 88 19.41 22.11 7.38
C HIS A 88 19.07 22.16 8.87
N THR A 89 18.52 21.07 9.42
CA THR A 89 18.10 20.96 10.82
C THR A 89 18.39 19.55 11.36
N ASP A 90 18.19 19.34 12.66
CA ASP A 90 18.24 18.02 13.29
C ASP A 90 16.86 17.34 13.25
N VAL A 91 16.79 16.06 13.66
CA VAL A 91 15.52 15.31 13.60
C VAL A 91 14.45 15.95 14.50
N ALA A 92 14.84 16.46 15.67
CA ALA A 92 13.92 17.13 16.58
C ALA A 92 13.39 18.45 16.01
N GLY A 93 14.24 19.24 15.35
CA GLY A 93 13.86 20.45 14.62
C GLY A 93 12.95 20.13 13.44
N LEU A 94 13.23 19.07 12.68
CA LEU A 94 12.37 18.62 11.59
C LEU A 94 10.97 18.25 12.08
N LEU A 95 10.86 17.51 13.19
CA LEU A 95 9.55 17.12 13.75
C LEU A 95 8.76 18.31 14.31
N ARG A 96 9.44 19.37 14.75
CA ARG A 96 8.76 20.60 15.21
C ARG A 96 8.29 21.48 14.06
N THR A 97 9.08 21.58 13.00
CA THR A 97 8.84 22.53 11.89
C THR A 97 8.05 21.92 10.74
N ASN A 98 8.11 20.60 10.56
CA ASN A 98 7.47 19.93 9.43
C ASN A 98 6.27 19.09 9.89
N MET A 99 5.08 19.70 9.83
CA MET A 99 3.80 19.06 10.20
C MET A 99 3.53 17.75 9.45
N MET A 100 3.98 17.62 8.20
CA MET A 100 3.82 16.39 7.41
C MET A 100 4.63 15.24 8.02
N THR A 101 5.89 15.49 8.38
CA THR A 101 6.76 14.49 9.01
C THR A 101 6.30 14.17 10.42
N ALA A 102 5.93 15.20 11.20
CA ALA A 102 5.42 15.06 12.55
C ALA A 102 4.16 14.18 12.60
N SER A 103 3.17 14.49 11.75
CA SER A 103 1.94 13.71 11.64
C SER A 103 2.20 12.29 11.11
N GLN A 104 3.19 12.08 10.24
CA GLN A 104 3.58 10.75 9.79
C GLN A 104 4.06 9.88 10.96
N VAL A 105 4.96 10.43 11.78
CA VAL A 105 5.50 9.73 12.96
C VAL A 105 4.38 9.46 13.96
N ALA A 106 3.56 10.47 14.26
CA ALA A 106 2.45 10.34 15.20
C ALA A 106 1.43 9.26 14.76
N LEU A 107 0.98 9.29 13.50
CA LEU A 107 0.05 8.27 12.99
C LEU A 107 0.68 6.88 12.99
N LEU A 108 1.97 6.75 12.70
CA LEU A 108 2.63 5.45 12.74
C LEU A 108 2.74 4.89 14.16
N ILE A 109 3.03 5.73 15.15
CA ILE A 109 3.00 5.35 16.57
C ILE A 109 1.58 4.91 16.98
N ILE A 110 0.56 5.69 16.61
CA ILE A 110 -0.85 5.34 16.85
C ILE A 110 -1.20 4.00 16.20
N GLY A 111 -0.73 3.76 14.97
CA GLY A 111 -0.95 2.52 14.24
C GLY A 111 -0.27 1.31 14.89
N LEU A 112 0.98 1.46 15.35
CA LEU A 112 1.71 0.43 16.09
C LEU A 112 1.00 0.08 17.40
N ILE A 113 0.62 1.09 18.19
CA ILE A 113 -0.12 0.90 19.45
C ILE A 113 -1.47 0.23 19.15
N GLY A 114 -2.20 0.71 18.15
CA GLY A 114 -3.49 0.17 17.73
C GLY A 114 -3.41 -1.30 17.36
N LEU A 115 -2.46 -1.68 16.51
CA LEU A 115 -2.27 -3.07 16.09
C LEU A 115 -1.74 -3.97 17.23
N ALA A 116 -0.91 -3.45 18.13
CA ALA A 116 -0.46 -4.17 19.33
C ALA A 116 -1.58 -4.40 20.35
N ILE A 117 -2.53 -3.47 20.47
CA ILE A 117 -3.74 -3.64 21.28
C ILE A 117 -4.68 -4.64 20.60
N ALA A 118 -4.85 -4.52 19.28
CA ALA A 118 -5.69 -5.40 18.48
C ALA A 118 -5.19 -6.86 18.49
N SER A 119 -3.87 -7.10 18.49
CA SER A 119 -3.28 -8.44 18.58
C SER A 119 -3.51 -9.12 19.93
N ARG A 120 -3.94 -8.37 20.95
CA ARG A 120 -4.41 -8.88 22.25
C ARG A 120 -5.92 -9.10 22.31
N GLY A 121 -6.63 -8.98 21.18
CA GLY A 121 -8.08 -9.19 21.08
C GLY A 121 -8.93 -7.97 21.47
N ILE A 122 -8.32 -6.81 21.75
CA ILE A 122 -9.04 -5.61 22.17
C ILE A 122 -9.55 -4.83 20.95
N ARG A 123 -10.87 -4.63 20.88
CA ARG A 123 -11.55 -4.02 19.72
C ARG A 123 -11.13 -2.57 19.44
N SER A 124 -10.84 -1.77 20.46
CA SER A 124 -10.46 -0.36 20.31
C SER A 124 -9.16 -0.17 19.51
N GLY A 125 -8.24 -1.13 19.60
CA GLY A 125 -6.99 -1.09 18.84
C GLY A 125 -7.17 -1.01 17.32
N TRP A 126 -8.24 -1.63 16.80
CA TRP A 126 -8.56 -1.57 15.37
C TRP A 126 -8.97 -0.18 14.90
N PHE A 127 -9.62 0.63 15.75
CA PHE A 127 -9.98 2.01 15.40
C PHE A 127 -8.74 2.91 15.36
N LEU A 128 -7.79 2.71 16.27
CA LEU A 128 -6.49 3.39 16.22
C LEU A 128 -5.73 3.04 14.93
N ALA A 129 -5.70 1.75 14.57
CA ALA A 129 -5.10 1.31 13.31
C ALA A 129 -5.81 1.90 12.07
N LEU A 130 -7.15 1.97 12.09
CA LEU A 130 -7.94 2.59 11.03
C LEU A 130 -7.57 4.07 10.84
N ILE A 131 -7.57 4.84 11.92
CA ILE A 131 -7.19 6.26 11.91
C ILE A 131 -5.76 6.42 11.38
N ALA A 132 -4.83 5.59 11.85
CA ALA A 132 -3.44 5.64 11.44
C ALA A 132 -3.23 5.38 9.94
N PHE A 133 -3.72 4.25 9.44
CA PHE A 133 -3.37 3.79 8.09
C PHE A 133 -4.31 4.31 7.00
N VAL A 134 -5.59 4.50 7.31
CA VAL A 134 -6.56 5.06 6.35
C VAL A 134 -6.60 6.59 6.42
N GLY A 135 -6.29 7.19 7.58
CA GLY A 135 -6.15 8.64 7.71
C GLY A 135 -4.81 9.18 7.17
N SER A 136 -3.80 8.33 6.97
CA SER A 136 -2.45 8.75 6.53
C SER A 136 -2.41 9.62 5.27
N PRO A 137 -3.21 9.38 4.21
CA PRO A 137 -3.20 10.24 3.02
C PRO A 137 -3.65 11.68 3.30
N VAL A 138 -4.52 11.89 4.30
CA VAL A 138 -5.08 13.21 4.65
C VAL A 138 -3.99 14.18 5.12
N ARG A 139 -2.82 13.69 5.55
CA ARG A 139 -1.67 14.53 5.91
C ARG A 139 -1.28 15.53 4.81
N GLY A 140 -1.56 15.22 3.54
CA GLY A 140 -1.37 16.14 2.41
C GLY A 140 -2.07 17.50 2.58
N VAL A 141 -3.21 17.53 3.28
CA VAL A 141 -4.00 18.74 3.53
C VAL A 141 -3.22 19.78 4.32
N PHE A 142 -2.37 19.37 5.28
CA PHE A 142 -1.58 20.29 6.11
C PHE A 142 -0.60 21.17 5.34
N THR A 143 -0.35 20.85 4.07
CA THR A 143 0.56 21.61 3.21
C THR A 143 -0.16 22.60 2.29
N GLY A 144 -1.49 22.67 2.34
CA GLY A 144 -2.31 23.43 1.39
C GLY A 144 -2.29 22.86 -0.04
N ASN A 145 -1.61 21.74 -0.27
CA ASN A 145 -1.40 21.16 -1.58
C ASN A 145 -2.06 19.79 -1.70
N LEU A 146 -3.31 19.78 -2.17
CA LEU A 146 -4.12 18.58 -2.38
C LEU A 146 -3.43 17.53 -3.26
N THR A 147 -2.50 17.96 -4.11
CA THR A 147 -1.79 17.05 -4.99
C THR A 147 -0.88 16.06 -4.25
N ARG A 148 -0.53 16.35 -2.98
CA ARG A 148 0.23 15.45 -2.11
C ARG A 148 -0.60 14.29 -1.56
N ILE A 149 -1.92 14.34 -1.70
CA ILE A 149 -2.84 13.28 -1.26
C ILE A 149 -2.89 12.14 -2.28
N VAL A 150 -2.69 12.46 -3.58
CA VAL A 150 -2.93 11.54 -4.69
C VAL A 150 -2.16 10.22 -4.57
N ASN A 151 -0.83 10.29 -4.43
CA ASN A 151 0.00 9.08 -4.40
C ASN A 151 -0.20 8.25 -3.11
N PRO A 152 -0.24 8.85 -1.90
CA PRO A 152 -0.63 8.13 -0.69
C PRO A 152 -2.01 7.48 -0.78
N SER A 153 -3.00 8.14 -1.39
CA SER A 153 -4.32 7.55 -1.62
C SER A 153 -4.26 6.38 -2.58
N HIS A 154 -3.55 6.48 -3.71
CA HIS A 154 -3.33 5.37 -4.63
C HIS A 154 -2.74 4.15 -3.90
N GLN A 155 -1.69 4.37 -3.11
CA GLN A 155 -1.03 3.32 -2.34
C GLN A 155 -1.94 2.74 -1.26
N MET A 156 -2.70 3.57 -0.54
CA MET A 156 -3.66 3.14 0.48
C MET A 156 -4.73 2.24 -0.14
N PHE A 157 -5.36 2.66 -1.24
CA PHE A 157 -6.37 1.86 -1.92
C PHE A 157 -5.80 0.54 -2.46
N ALA A 158 -4.56 0.55 -2.95
CA ALA A 158 -3.90 -0.67 -3.41
C ALA A 158 -3.63 -1.64 -2.24
N GLY A 159 -3.24 -1.12 -1.08
CA GLY A 159 -3.09 -1.90 0.15
C GLY A 159 -4.43 -2.41 0.69
N LEU A 160 -5.49 -1.61 0.63
CA LEU A 160 -6.84 -2.05 0.99
C LEU A 160 -7.37 -3.15 0.05
N TRP A 161 -7.02 -3.13 -1.23
CA TRP A 161 -7.40 -4.18 -2.17
C TRP A 161 -6.53 -5.44 -2.00
N ILE A 162 -5.25 -5.34 -2.37
CA ILE A 162 -4.33 -6.49 -2.45
C ILE A 162 -3.87 -6.93 -1.06
N GLY A 163 -3.62 -5.98 -0.15
CA GLY A 163 -3.27 -6.30 1.23
C GLY A 163 -4.39 -7.04 1.97
N THR A 164 -5.65 -6.63 1.78
CA THR A 164 -6.78 -7.37 2.37
C THR A 164 -6.90 -8.77 1.79
N LEU A 165 -6.68 -8.96 0.49
CA LEU A 165 -6.64 -10.30 -0.12
C LEU A 165 -5.52 -11.16 0.49
N LEU A 166 -4.33 -10.58 0.68
CA LEU A 166 -3.19 -11.27 1.32
C LEU A 166 -3.54 -11.70 2.75
N ILE A 167 -4.08 -10.79 3.57
CA ILE A 167 -4.50 -11.10 4.93
C ILE A 167 -5.64 -12.12 4.94
N LEU A 168 -6.60 -12.01 4.03
CA LEU A 168 -7.69 -12.97 3.89
C LEU A 168 -7.14 -14.37 3.63
N LEU A 169 -6.16 -14.53 2.73
CA LEU A 169 -5.58 -15.85 2.44
C LEU A 169 -4.72 -16.40 3.60
N VAL A 170 -3.85 -15.57 4.17
CA VAL A 170 -2.87 -16.02 5.17
C VAL A 170 -3.51 -16.17 6.54
N ALA A 171 -4.23 -15.13 6.99
CA ALA A 171 -4.83 -15.11 8.32
C ALA A 171 -6.24 -15.69 8.34
N GLY A 172 -7.10 -15.38 7.36
CA GLY A 172 -8.47 -15.90 7.29
C GLY A 172 -8.51 -17.37 6.90
N ILE A 173 -8.23 -17.66 5.62
CA ILE A 173 -8.28 -19.01 5.07
C ILE A 173 -7.25 -19.94 5.74
N GLY A 174 -6.05 -19.44 6.07
CA GLY A 174 -5.07 -20.20 6.83
C GLY A 174 -5.59 -20.69 8.18
N SER A 175 -6.40 -19.90 8.89
CA SER A 175 -7.02 -20.33 10.16
C SER A 175 -8.16 -21.31 9.94
N VAL A 176 -8.96 -21.13 8.90
CA VAL A 176 -10.04 -22.06 8.51
C VAL A 176 -9.49 -23.44 8.15
N LEU A 177 -8.36 -23.50 7.42
CA LEU A 177 -7.72 -24.75 7.03
C LEU A 177 -6.98 -25.43 8.18
N GLY A 178 -6.53 -24.65 9.17
CA GLY A 178 -5.76 -25.15 10.31
C GLY A 178 -6.61 -25.65 11.50
N ASP A 179 -7.91 -25.34 11.52
CA ASP A 179 -8.83 -25.80 12.57
C ASP A 179 -9.66 -26.99 12.06
N ASP A 180 -9.53 -28.15 12.73
CA ASP A 180 -10.23 -29.38 12.35
C ASP A 180 -11.69 -29.40 12.85
N ALA A 181 -12.03 -28.61 13.88
CA ALA A 181 -13.40 -28.55 14.39
C ALA A 181 -14.38 -27.97 13.35
N VAL A 182 -13.90 -27.13 12.44
CA VAL A 182 -14.70 -26.54 11.36
C VAL A 182 -14.54 -27.25 10.01
N ARG A 183 -13.92 -28.43 9.95
CA ARG A 183 -13.62 -29.14 8.68
C ARG A 183 -14.82 -29.22 7.75
N SER A 184 -15.98 -29.64 8.26
CA SER A 184 -17.23 -29.75 7.48
C SER A 184 -17.80 -28.41 6.99
N LYS A 185 -17.35 -27.29 7.56
CA LYS A 185 -17.81 -25.93 7.26
C LYS A 185 -16.74 -25.06 6.58
N ARG A 186 -15.57 -25.60 6.25
CA ARG A 186 -14.46 -24.84 5.63
C ARG A 186 -14.91 -24.11 4.37
N GLY A 187 -15.64 -24.80 3.51
CA GLY A 187 -16.17 -24.24 2.26
C GLY A 187 -17.13 -23.07 2.50
N THR A 188 -18.03 -23.16 3.49
CA THR A 188 -19.02 -22.12 3.79
C THR A 188 -18.40 -20.90 4.47
N ILE A 189 -17.50 -21.10 5.44
CA ILE A 189 -16.79 -20.00 6.12
C ILE A 189 -15.91 -19.24 5.12
N ALA A 190 -15.14 -19.96 4.30
CA ALA A 190 -14.32 -19.35 3.27
C ALA A 190 -15.16 -18.58 2.24
N ALA A 191 -16.29 -19.17 1.81
CA ALA A 191 -17.23 -18.52 0.90
C ALA A 191 -17.75 -17.19 1.47
N ASP A 192 -18.13 -17.16 2.74
CA ASP A 192 -18.60 -15.94 3.41
C ASP A 192 -17.51 -14.87 3.48
N MET A 193 -16.25 -15.24 3.78
CA MET A 193 -15.11 -14.32 3.75
C MET A 193 -14.91 -13.71 2.35
N PHE A 194 -14.87 -14.53 1.29
CA PHE A 194 -14.70 -14.06 -0.09
C PHE A 194 -15.89 -13.22 -0.58
N ASN A 195 -17.11 -13.59 -0.18
CA ASN A 195 -18.32 -12.82 -0.49
C ASN A 195 -18.33 -11.45 0.19
N SER A 196 -17.81 -11.37 1.42
CA SER A 196 -17.67 -10.11 2.16
C SER A 196 -16.58 -9.21 1.57
N PHE A 197 -15.48 -9.81 1.09
CA PHE A 197 -14.38 -9.10 0.45
C PHE A 197 -14.77 -8.51 -0.92
N SER A 198 -15.56 -9.23 -1.72
CA SER A 198 -15.75 -8.89 -3.15
C SER A 198 -16.26 -7.46 -3.43
N PRO A 199 -17.34 -6.95 -2.78
CA PRO A 199 -17.79 -5.58 -3.01
C PRO A 199 -16.75 -4.53 -2.58
N PHE A 200 -16.02 -4.82 -1.50
CA PHE A 200 -14.96 -3.95 -1.01
C PHE A 200 -13.75 -3.92 -1.95
N ALA A 201 -13.37 -5.08 -2.50
CA ALA A 201 -12.31 -5.18 -3.49
C ALA A 201 -12.59 -4.31 -4.72
N LEU A 202 -13.83 -4.31 -5.22
CA LEU A 202 -14.26 -3.46 -6.34
C LEU A 202 -14.15 -1.96 -6.01
N PHE A 203 -14.59 -1.55 -4.82
CA PHE A 203 -14.45 -0.18 -4.36
C PHE A 203 -12.97 0.24 -4.25
N ALA A 204 -12.15 -0.61 -3.62
CA ALA A 204 -10.73 -0.34 -3.46
C ALA A 204 -10.00 -0.30 -4.81
N SER A 205 -10.28 -1.23 -5.73
CA SER A 205 -9.70 -1.24 -7.08
C SER A 205 -10.12 -0.03 -7.90
N ALA A 206 -11.37 0.44 -7.76
CA ALA A 206 -11.81 1.70 -8.38
C ALA A 206 -11.02 2.90 -7.84
N GLY A 207 -10.78 2.96 -6.52
CA GLY A 207 -9.90 3.96 -5.92
C GLY A 207 -8.48 3.90 -6.50
N VAL A 208 -7.88 2.71 -6.61
CA VAL A 208 -6.57 2.52 -7.26
C VAL A 208 -6.58 3.08 -8.68
N ALA A 209 -7.59 2.77 -9.48
CA ALA A 209 -7.69 3.23 -10.85
C ALA A 209 -7.78 4.77 -10.93
N VAL A 210 -8.67 5.39 -10.15
CA VAL A 210 -8.86 6.85 -10.14
C VAL A 210 -7.56 7.57 -9.77
N PHE A 211 -6.95 7.23 -8.63
CA PHE A 211 -5.71 7.88 -8.20
C PHE A 211 -4.52 7.51 -9.08
N GLY A 212 -4.54 6.33 -9.70
CA GLY A 212 -3.53 5.87 -10.65
C GLY A 212 -3.56 6.68 -11.95
N VAL A 213 -4.75 6.95 -12.50
CA VAL A 213 -4.93 7.81 -13.67
C VAL A 213 -4.48 9.24 -13.37
N ILE A 214 -4.87 9.80 -12.22
CA ILE A 214 -4.42 11.14 -11.80
C ILE A 214 -2.89 11.18 -11.70
N THR A 215 -2.27 10.13 -11.14
CA THR A 215 -0.80 10.03 -11.04
C THR A 215 -0.16 9.93 -12.42
N ALA A 216 -0.63 9.04 -13.30
CA ALA A 216 -0.11 8.88 -14.65
C ALA A 216 -0.18 10.18 -15.45
N TRP A 217 -1.33 10.87 -15.41
CA TRP A 217 -1.52 12.16 -16.08
C TRP A 217 -0.52 13.22 -15.62
N ARG A 218 -0.28 13.28 -14.30
CA ARG A 218 0.65 14.25 -13.71
C ARG A 218 2.11 13.98 -14.03
N HIS A 219 2.50 12.71 -14.20
CA HIS A 219 3.88 12.32 -14.44
C HIS A 219 4.25 12.26 -15.92
N LEU A 220 3.34 11.88 -16.82
CA LEU A 220 3.65 11.75 -18.24
C LEU A 220 3.89 13.11 -18.93
N LYS A 221 3.15 14.16 -18.55
CA LYS A 221 3.16 15.53 -19.13
C LYS A 221 2.76 15.63 -20.62
N ALA A 222 3.12 14.66 -21.45
CA ALA A 222 2.76 14.52 -22.85
C ALA A 222 2.49 13.04 -23.17
N LEU A 223 1.48 12.76 -23.99
CA LEU A 223 1.10 11.38 -24.32
C LEU A 223 2.19 10.65 -25.10
N SER A 224 2.93 11.37 -25.95
CA SER A 224 4.08 10.82 -26.69
C SER A 224 5.15 10.21 -25.77
N ASN A 225 5.32 10.75 -24.55
CA ASN A 225 6.27 10.22 -23.57
C ASN A 225 5.98 8.77 -23.17
N LEU A 226 4.76 8.27 -23.42
CA LEU A 226 4.38 6.90 -23.11
C LEU A 226 5.17 5.88 -23.95
N TRP A 227 5.54 6.22 -25.20
CA TRP A 227 6.30 5.33 -26.09
C TRP A 227 7.63 5.93 -26.57
N THR A 228 8.01 7.12 -26.08
CA THR A 228 9.30 7.73 -26.41
C THR A 228 10.28 7.78 -25.23
N THR A 229 9.86 7.40 -24.02
CA THR A 229 10.71 7.50 -22.82
C THR A 229 10.81 6.17 -22.05
N PRO A 230 11.92 5.90 -21.34
CA PRO A 230 12.04 4.75 -20.45
C PRO A 230 10.93 4.69 -19.39
N TYR A 231 10.53 5.84 -18.85
CA TYR A 231 9.42 5.96 -17.91
C TYR A 231 8.10 5.48 -18.53
N GLY A 232 7.83 5.88 -19.78
CA GLY A 232 6.65 5.45 -20.52
C GLY A 232 6.58 3.94 -20.71
N PHE A 233 7.68 3.32 -21.14
CA PHE A 233 7.75 1.86 -21.29
C PHE A 233 7.55 1.12 -19.98
N ALA A 234 8.18 1.58 -18.88
CA ALA A 234 7.97 1.01 -17.55
C ALA A 234 6.51 1.15 -17.09
N LEU A 235 5.85 2.27 -17.40
CA LEU A 235 4.44 2.49 -17.11
C LEU A 235 3.54 1.54 -17.93
N ILE A 236 3.81 1.34 -19.22
CA ILE A 236 3.08 0.37 -20.05
C ILE A 236 3.20 -1.04 -19.45
N ALA A 237 4.41 -1.48 -19.10
CA ALA A 237 4.62 -2.79 -18.49
C ALA A 237 3.81 -2.95 -17.20
N LYS A 238 3.80 -1.92 -16.33
CA LYS A 238 2.97 -1.88 -15.12
C LYS A 238 1.48 -2.00 -15.46
N LEU A 239 0.99 -1.27 -16.46
CA LEU A 239 -0.42 -1.30 -16.87
C LEU A 239 -0.83 -2.66 -17.43
N CYS A 240 0.03 -3.33 -18.20
CA CYS A 240 -0.21 -4.70 -18.67
C CYS A 240 -0.34 -5.67 -17.49
N LEU A 241 0.55 -5.59 -16.50
CA LEU A 241 0.47 -6.43 -15.29
C LEU A 241 -0.79 -6.13 -14.47
N VAL A 242 -1.17 -4.85 -14.33
CA VAL A 242 -2.43 -4.48 -13.67
C VAL A 242 -3.63 -5.05 -14.42
N ALA A 243 -3.63 -5.04 -15.75
CA ALA A 243 -4.69 -5.65 -16.55
C ALA A 243 -4.81 -7.17 -16.29
N VAL A 244 -3.68 -7.87 -16.11
CA VAL A 244 -3.68 -9.28 -15.70
C VAL A 244 -4.33 -9.46 -14.32
N VAL A 245 -3.98 -8.64 -13.32
CA VAL A 245 -4.59 -8.70 -11.99
C VAL A 245 -6.12 -8.48 -12.07
N VAL A 246 -6.56 -7.47 -12.82
CA VAL A 246 -7.99 -7.18 -13.03
C VAL A 246 -8.69 -8.34 -13.75
N ALA A 247 -8.06 -8.93 -14.77
CA ALA A 247 -8.62 -10.08 -15.49
C ALA A 247 -8.78 -11.30 -14.58
N LEU A 248 -7.78 -11.59 -13.73
CA LEU A 248 -7.84 -12.65 -12.72
C LEU A 248 -8.97 -12.37 -11.71
N GLY A 249 -9.07 -11.14 -11.20
CA GLY A 249 -10.16 -10.73 -10.30
C GLY A 249 -11.54 -10.89 -10.94
N ALA A 250 -11.70 -10.47 -12.19
CA ALA A 250 -12.94 -10.62 -12.95
C ALA A 250 -13.29 -12.09 -13.23
N TRP A 251 -12.29 -12.92 -13.55
CA TRP A 251 -12.45 -14.36 -13.70
C TRP A 251 -12.89 -15.02 -12.38
N ASN A 252 -12.25 -14.64 -11.26
CA ASN A 252 -12.62 -15.10 -9.93
C ASN A 252 -14.06 -14.75 -9.59
N TRP A 253 -14.45 -13.50 -9.84
CA TRP A 253 -15.80 -13.01 -9.59
C TRP A 253 -16.85 -13.71 -10.45
N ARG A 254 -16.61 -13.90 -11.75
CA ARG A 254 -17.58 -14.51 -12.67
C ARG A 254 -17.67 -16.02 -12.57
N ARG A 255 -16.55 -16.72 -12.31
CA ARG A 255 -16.47 -18.19 -12.50
C ARG A 255 -16.15 -18.99 -11.24
N GLN A 256 -15.38 -18.43 -10.30
CA GLN A 256 -15.04 -19.12 -9.05
C GLN A 256 -16.07 -18.83 -7.96
N ARG A 257 -16.50 -17.56 -7.84
CA ARG A 257 -17.44 -17.12 -6.81
C ARG A 257 -18.79 -17.86 -6.84
N PRO A 258 -19.42 -18.14 -8.01
CA PRO A 258 -20.69 -18.89 -8.03
C PRO A 258 -20.57 -20.36 -7.58
N LYS A 259 -19.35 -20.91 -7.54
CA LYS A 259 -19.08 -22.30 -7.15
C LYS A 259 -18.76 -22.46 -5.67
N LEU A 260 -18.74 -21.37 -4.91
CA LEU A 260 -18.40 -21.36 -3.50
C LEU A 260 -19.38 -22.21 -2.67
N GLY A 261 -18.87 -22.92 -1.66
CA GLY A 261 -19.67 -23.71 -0.73
C GLY A 261 -19.17 -25.13 -0.48
N SER A 262 -18.35 -25.70 -1.38
CA SER A 262 -17.70 -27.00 -1.22
C SER A 262 -16.19 -26.88 -0.94
N GLU A 263 -15.59 -27.95 -0.42
CA GLU A 263 -14.15 -28.02 -0.13
C GLU A 263 -13.29 -28.05 -1.41
N ASP A 264 -13.76 -28.66 -2.49
CA ASP A 264 -13.07 -28.62 -3.79
C ASP A 264 -12.99 -27.21 -4.36
N SER A 265 -14.08 -26.44 -4.21
CA SER A 265 -14.13 -25.04 -4.62
C SER A 265 -13.17 -24.16 -3.80
N LEU A 266 -12.89 -24.53 -2.54
CA LEU A 266 -11.92 -23.84 -1.69
C LEU A 266 -10.48 -23.94 -2.24
N HIS A 267 -10.09 -25.11 -2.73
CA HIS A 267 -8.75 -25.30 -3.31
C HIS A 267 -8.59 -24.49 -4.61
N GLY A 268 -9.63 -24.50 -5.46
CA GLY A 268 -9.67 -23.72 -6.70
C GLY A 268 -9.54 -22.22 -6.46
N ILE A 269 -10.31 -21.67 -5.51
CA ILE A 269 -10.24 -20.23 -5.21
C ILE A 269 -8.91 -19.85 -4.56
N ASN A 270 -8.35 -20.69 -3.68
CA ASN A 270 -7.04 -20.44 -3.08
C ASN A 270 -5.92 -20.38 -4.12
N ARG A 271 -5.92 -21.29 -5.10
CA ARG A 271 -4.95 -21.26 -6.20
C ARG A 271 -5.09 -19.98 -7.02
N SER A 272 -6.31 -19.60 -7.33
CA SER A 272 -6.57 -18.41 -8.14
C SER A 272 -6.23 -17.10 -7.41
N ALA A 273 -6.58 -17.00 -6.14
CA ALA A 273 -6.23 -15.86 -5.29
C ALA A 273 -4.71 -15.75 -5.08
N ARG A 274 -3.99 -16.88 -4.98
CA ARG A 274 -2.51 -16.88 -4.98
C ARG A 274 -1.95 -16.38 -6.31
N ALA A 275 -2.54 -16.77 -7.44
CA ALA A 275 -2.12 -16.24 -8.75
C ALA A 275 -2.34 -14.72 -8.84
N GLU A 276 -3.46 -14.22 -8.31
CA GLU A 276 -3.74 -12.78 -8.22
C GLU A 276 -2.69 -12.06 -7.36
N LEU A 277 -2.30 -12.63 -6.20
CA LEU A 277 -1.24 -12.07 -5.36
C LEU A 277 0.14 -12.10 -6.02
N VAL A 278 0.47 -13.15 -6.77
CA VAL A 278 1.74 -13.22 -7.53
C VAL A 278 1.77 -12.13 -8.60
N ALA A 279 0.68 -11.98 -9.37
CA ALA A 279 0.56 -10.92 -10.35
C ALA A 279 0.65 -9.53 -9.70
N ALA A 280 0.02 -9.33 -8.53
CA ALA A 280 0.11 -8.08 -7.79
C ALA A 280 1.53 -7.83 -7.24
N ALA A 281 2.26 -8.86 -6.80
CA ALA A 281 3.65 -8.74 -6.41
C ALA A 281 4.54 -8.30 -7.59
N LEU A 282 4.30 -8.83 -8.80
CA LEU A 282 4.97 -8.37 -10.01
C LEU A 282 4.64 -6.91 -10.33
N VAL A 283 3.39 -6.47 -10.11
CA VAL A 283 3.01 -5.04 -10.22
C VAL A 283 3.80 -4.19 -9.22
N LEU A 284 4.02 -4.66 -7.99
CA LEU A 284 4.83 -3.93 -7.00
C LEU A 284 6.29 -3.84 -7.41
N VAL A 285 6.88 -4.91 -7.96
CA VAL A 285 8.25 -4.88 -8.51
C VAL A 285 8.34 -3.90 -9.67
N ALA A 286 7.42 -3.97 -10.64
CA ALA A 286 7.35 -3.02 -11.75
C ALA A 286 7.14 -1.58 -11.26
N THR A 287 6.39 -1.39 -10.17
CA THR A 287 6.23 -0.07 -9.53
C THR A 287 7.54 0.39 -8.90
N GLY A 288 8.28 -0.47 -8.21
CA GLY A 288 9.61 -0.17 -7.66
C GLY A 288 10.60 0.28 -8.74
N ILE A 289 10.59 -0.39 -9.90
CA ILE A 289 11.37 0.03 -11.07
C ILE A 289 10.89 1.40 -11.57
N LEU A 290 9.58 1.57 -11.80
CA LEU A 290 9.00 2.81 -12.32
C LEU A 290 9.32 4.03 -11.46
N VAL A 291 9.25 3.91 -10.13
CA VAL A 291 9.52 5.03 -9.20
C VAL A 291 11.02 5.32 -9.06
N SER A 292 11.89 4.38 -9.45
CA SER A 292 13.34 4.57 -9.47
C SER A 292 13.81 5.30 -10.73
N ILE A 293 12.99 5.34 -11.78
CA ILE A 293 13.30 6.03 -13.05
C ILE A 293 12.84 7.51 -12.96
N PRO A 294 13.68 8.49 -13.36
CA PRO A 294 13.28 9.89 -13.40
C PRO A 294 12.07 10.12 -14.32
N ALA A 295 11.08 10.89 -13.85
CA ALA A 295 9.92 11.24 -14.65
C ALA A 295 10.28 12.19 -15.82
N PRO A 296 9.61 12.08 -16.99
CA PRO A 296 9.86 12.95 -18.13
C PRO A 296 9.61 14.44 -17.81
N ARG A 297 10.41 15.33 -18.42
CA ARG A 297 10.23 16.78 -18.32
C ARG A 297 9.15 17.26 -19.29
N ALA A 298 8.53 18.40 -18.97
CA ALA A 298 7.58 19.03 -19.88
C ALA A 298 8.29 19.50 -21.16
N PRO A 299 7.62 19.47 -22.33
CA PRO A 299 8.16 20.02 -23.57
C PRO A 299 8.63 21.47 -23.37
N GLY A 300 9.87 21.79 -23.73
CA GLY A 300 10.45 23.14 -23.61
C GLY A 300 11.15 23.47 -22.29
N ALA A 301 11.19 22.56 -21.32
CA ALA A 301 12.01 22.75 -20.11
C ALA A 301 13.51 22.70 -20.47
N ARG A 302 14.22 23.83 -20.36
CA ARG A 302 15.68 23.88 -20.58
C ARG A 302 16.39 22.93 -19.59
N PRO A 303 17.47 22.25 -20.01
CA PRO A 303 18.38 21.63 -19.06
C PRO A 303 18.85 22.71 -18.08
N GLN A 304 18.79 22.44 -16.77
CA GLN A 304 19.69 23.12 -15.85
C GLN A 304 21.09 22.60 -16.17
N GLY A 305 21.68 23.13 -17.23
CA GLY A 305 23.11 23.01 -17.47
C GLY A 305 23.81 23.82 -16.40
N ASP A 306 24.86 23.23 -15.84
CA ASP A 306 25.91 23.84 -15.03
C ASP A 306 25.73 25.34 -14.85
N ALA A 307 25.17 25.73 -13.72
CA ALA A 307 25.27 27.12 -13.28
C ALA A 307 26.77 27.39 -13.16
N ALA A 308 27.33 28.05 -14.18
CA ALA A 308 28.62 28.69 -14.08
C ALA A 308 28.62 29.47 -12.75
N PRO A 309 29.62 29.30 -11.87
CA PRO A 309 29.65 30.02 -10.62
C PRO A 309 29.53 31.49 -10.99
N ALA A 310 28.51 32.16 -10.43
CA ALA A 310 28.36 33.59 -10.58
C ALA A 310 29.66 34.22 -10.09
N SER A 311 30.55 34.58 -11.01
CA SER A 311 31.73 35.35 -10.69
C SER A 311 31.21 36.68 -10.17
N ASN A 312 31.39 36.89 -8.88
CA ASN A 312 31.13 38.11 -8.14
C ASN A 312 31.04 39.34 -9.04
N ALA A 313 29.83 39.88 -9.17
CA ALA A 313 29.64 41.24 -9.63
C ALA A 313 30.50 42.13 -8.73
N ALA A 314 31.54 42.71 -9.33
CA ALA A 314 32.39 43.69 -8.68
C ALA A 314 31.51 44.79 -8.11
N VAL A 315 31.62 45.00 -6.80
CA VAL A 315 31.17 46.20 -6.11
C VAL A 315 31.88 47.37 -6.76
N GLN A 316 31.19 48.14 -7.59
CA GLN A 316 31.66 49.46 -8.00
C GLN A 316 31.59 50.38 -6.77
N PRO A 317 32.67 51.05 -6.37
CA PRO A 317 32.57 52.08 -5.35
C PRO A 317 31.82 53.29 -5.91
N ALA A 318 30.95 53.87 -5.09
CA ALA A 318 30.17 55.06 -5.39
C ALA A 318 31.09 56.26 -5.74
N PRO A 319 30.63 57.20 -6.59
CA PRO A 319 31.38 58.43 -6.84
C PRO A 319 31.26 59.33 -5.61
N GLY A 320 32.40 59.61 -4.97
CA GLY A 320 32.53 60.69 -3.99
C GLY A 320 32.72 62.05 -4.71
N PRO A 321 32.38 63.16 -4.03
CA PRO A 321 32.39 64.52 -4.61
C PRO A 321 33.78 65.02 -4.99
#